data_AF-A0A261CVP0-F1
#
_entry.id   AF-A0A261CVP0-F1
#
_cell.length_a   1.000
_cell.length_b   1.000
_cell.length_c   1.000
_cell.angle_alpha   90.00
_cell.angle_beta   90.00
_cell.angle_gamma   90.00
#
_symmetry.space_group_name_H-M   'P 1'
#
loop_
_entity.id
_entity.type
_entity.pdbx_description
1 polymer ?
#
loop_
_entity_poly.entity_id
_entity_poly.type
_entity_poly.pdbx_seq_one_letter_code
_entity_poly.pdbx_strand_id
1 'polypeptide(L)'
;MSGLALTVALLAVLLVVVAVLALRVRTRPTLTTPAERAVHATLHTASMAARPLRRGLDADSAAEAAPHLRGLTAADALGLADANGVVLAWTGPHERLSRHFADAAVRASEEGRRILIKADELDEPGVRALVVQPLLPGESGSVGVMGVVTRTQPGPGMLSAIAEVARYASNQIELAELDASRARLDRAEVRALRAQISPHFIYNALGTVASFVRTDPEQARELILEFADFTRYSFRAAGEYTVLADELRNIDRYLTLERARFGGSLEVRLQVAPEVLNVVLPFLALQPLVENAVRHGISSKPDGGTVTIVAADEGTDCVISVEDDGIGMDPDLLRSGDLDAIISGATGHSASESAHVGLANVDDRLRAAFGNDYGLVVETAPGSGTKVSMRVPKFRPGVAV
;
A
#
# COMPACT_ATOMS: atom_id res chain seq x y z
N MET A 1 -70.19 1.61 -66.21
CA MET A 1 -68.76 1.98 -66.06
C MET A 1 -68.34 2.17 -64.59
N SER A 2 -68.83 1.37 -63.65
CA SER A 2 -68.63 1.64 -62.20
C SER A 2 -67.85 0.56 -61.42
N GLY A 3 -67.78 -0.68 -61.91
CA GLY A 3 -67.08 -1.76 -61.19
C GLY A 3 -65.56 -1.80 -61.42
N LEU A 4 -65.11 -1.57 -62.65
CA LEU A 4 -63.70 -1.74 -63.04
C LEU A 4 -62.80 -0.58 -62.58
N ALA A 5 -63.36 0.63 -62.46
CA ALA A 5 -62.64 1.77 -61.89
C ALA A 5 -62.43 1.62 -60.37
N LEU A 6 -63.39 1.01 -59.67
CA LEU A 6 -63.33 0.79 -58.22
C LEU A 6 -62.27 -0.24 -57.86
N THR A 7 -62.17 -1.34 -58.63
CA THR A 7 -61.17 -2.38 -58.40
C THR A 7 -59.74 -1.90 -58.66
N VAL A 8 -59.54 -1.10 -59.72
CA VAL A 8 -58.22 -0.50 -60.02
C VAL A 8 -57.81 0.50 -58.93
N ALA A 9 -58.74 1.31 -58.43
CA ALA A 9 -58.47 2.24 -57.33
C ALA A 9 -58.10 1.50 -56.02
N LEU A 10 -58.80 0.40 -55.69
CA LEU A 10 -58.50 -0.38 -54.50
C LEU A 10 -57.13 -1.06 -54.57
N LEU A 11 -56.76 -1.56 -55.76
CA LEU A 11 -55.46 -2.19 -55.99
C LEU A 11 -54.31 -1.17 -55.88
N ALA A 12 -54.52 0.05 -56.39
CA ALA A 12 -53.55 1.13 -56.28
C ALA A 12 -53.33 1.55 -54.82
N VAL A 13 -54.42 1.69 -54.04
CA VAL A 13 -54.33 2.00 -52.61
C VAL A 13 -53.60 0.88 -51.85
N LEU A 14 -53.89 -0.39 -52.14
CA LEU A 14 -53.19 -1.52 -51.52
C LEU A 14 -51.69 -1.50 -51.84
N LEU A 15 -51.31 -1.23 -53.09
CA LEU A 15 -49.91 -1.08 -53.50
C LEU A 15 -49.21 0.07 -52.76
N VAL A 16 -49.87 1.21 -52.61
CA VAL A 16 -49.32 2.34 -51.83
C VAL A 16 -49.19 1.96 -50.35
N VAL A 17 -50.18 1.29 -49.76
CA VAL A 17 -50.11 0.85 -48.35
C VAL A 17 -48.99 -0.15 -48.15
N VAL A 18 -48.80 -1.12 -49.06
CA VAL A 18 -47.70 -2.08 -49.02
C VAL A 18 -46.36 -1.38 -49.21
N ALA A 19 -46.25 -0.43 -50.14
CA ALA A 19 -45.03 0.34 -50.36
C ALA A 19 -44.68 1.21 -49.14
N VAL A 20 -45.67 1.87 -48.53
CA VAL A 20 -45.52 2.66 -47.31
C VAL A 20 -45.15 1.76 -46.13
N LEU A 21 -45.77 0.58 -45.97
CA LEU A 21 -45.37 -0.38 -44.93
C LEU A 21 -43.95 -0.89 -45.14
N ALA A 22 -43.57 -1.22 -46.38
CA ALA A 22 -42.23 -1.67 -46.73
C ALA A 22 -41.18 -0.57 -46.47
N LEU A 23 -41.48 0.68 -46.85
CA LEU A 23 -40.66 1.85 -46.52
C LEU A 23 -40.57 2.03 -44.99
N ARG A 24 -41.69 1.91 -44.26
CA ARG A 24 -41.72 2.04 -42.79
C ARG A 24 -40.92 0.95 -42.08
N VAL A 25 -40.97 -0.30 -42.56
CA VAL A 25 -40.17 -1.41 -42.04
C VAL A 25 -38.68 -1.18 -42.34
N ARG A 26 -38.36 -0.60 -43.51
CA ARG A 26 -37.00 -0.27 -43.93
C ARG A 26 -36.44 0.98 -43.24
N THR A 27 -37.29 1.90 -42.78
CA THR A 27 -36.93 3.14 -42.08
C THR A 27 -37.19 3.08 -40.57
N ARG A 28 -37.54 1.92 -40.01
CA ARG A 28 -37.56 1.75 -38.55
C ARG A 28 -36.13 1.90 -38.05
N PRO A 29 -35.83 2.83 -37.14
CA PRO A 29 -34.51 2.91 -36.55
C PRO A 29 -34.28 1.62 -35.79
N THR A 30 -33.35 0.79 -36.26
CA THR A 30 -32.82 -0.32 -35.47
C THR A 30 -32.15 0.29 -34.24
N LEU A 31 -32.58 -0.11 -33.04
CA LEU A 31 -32.12 0.45 -31.76
C LEU A 31 -30.61 0.40 -31.52
N THR A 32 -29.86 -0.39 -32.32
CA THR A 32 -28.40 -0.28 -32.44
C THR A 32 -27.95 -0.63 -33.86
N THR A 33 -26.98 0.11 -34.40
CA THR A 33 -26.38 -0.19 -35.72
C THR A 33 -25.44 -1.41 -35.64
N PRO A 34 -25.16 -2.11 -36.76
CA PRO A 34 -24.16 -3.19 -36.77
C PRO A 34 -22.79 -2.75 -36.24
N ALA A 35 -22.40 -1.50 -36.50
CA ALA A 35 -21.17 -0.90 -35.98
C ALA A 35 -21.20 -0.74 -34.45
N GLU A 36 -22.30 -0.22 -33.90
CA GLU A 36 -22.47 -0.09 -32.44
C GLU A 36 -22.44 -1.44 -31.72
N ARG A 37 -23.04 -2.49 -32.32
CA ARG A 37 -22.96 -3.84 -31.75
C ARG A 37 -21.54 -4.40 -31.77
N ALA A 38 -20.77 -4.12 -32.82
CA ALA A 38 -19.37 -4.53 -32.89
C ALA A 38 -18.53 -3.84 -31.81
N VAL A 39 -18.69 -2.52 -31.66
CA VAL A 39 -18.01 -1.74 -30.62
C VAL A 39 -18.37 -2.24 -29.22
N HIS A 40 -19.66 -2.43 -28.94
CA HIS A 40 -20.12 -2.96 -27.66
C HIS A 40 -19.54 -4.36 -27.38
N ALA A 41 -19.54 -5.25 -28.36
CA ALA A 41 -18.97 -6.58 -28.23
C ALA A 41 -17.47 -6.51 -27.92
N THR A 42 -16.71 -5.68 -28.63
CA THR A 42 -15.26 -5.48 -28.39
C THR A 42 -15.00 -4.95 -26.98
N LEU A 43 -15.72 -3.91 -26.53
CA LEU A 43 -15.57 -3.37 -25.18
C LEU A 43 -15.94 -4.39 -24.11
N HIS A 44 -17.00 -5.16 -24.34
CA HIS A 44 -17.41 -6.21 -23.43
C HIS A 44 -16.33 -7.31 -23.34
N THR A 45 -15.80 -7.81 -24.46
CA THR A 45 -14.71 -8.78 -24.47
C THR A 45 -13.45 -8.23 -23.80
N ALA A 46 -13.11 -6.96 -24.02
CA ALA A 46 -12.02 -6.29 -23.31
C ALA A 46 -12.26 -6.30 -21.81
N SER A 47 -13.46 -5.93 -21.34
CA SER A 47 -13.80 -5.93 -19.91
C SER A 47 -13.68 -7.31 -19.27
N MET A 48 -14.01 -8.37 -20.01
CA MET A 48 -13.87 -9.76 -19.56
C MET A 48 -12.41 -10.19 -19.48
N ALA A 49 -11.54 -9.73 -20.40
CA ALA A 49 -10.10 -9.95 -20.30
C ALA A 49 -9.45 -9.15 -19.15
N ALA A 50 -9.94 -7.95 -18.84
CA ALA A 50 -9.35 -7.10 -17.80
C ALA A 50 -9.46 -7.70 -16.39
N ARG A 51 -10.62 -8.28 -16.04
CA ARG A 51 -10.88 -8.80 -14.69
C ARG A 51 -9.81 -9.77 -14.19
N PRO A 52 -9.45 -10.84 -14.93
CA PRO A 52 -8.37 -11.72 -14.52
C PRO A 52 -6.99 -11.05 -14.56
N LEU A 53 -6.68 -10.25 -15.58
CA LEU A 53 -5.37 -9.56 -15.69
C LEU A 53 -5.13 -8.54 -14.56
N ARG A 54 -6.19 -7.98 -13.98
CA ARG A 54 -6.12 -7.11 -12.78
C ARG A 54 -5.74 -7.86 -11.50
N ARG A 55 -5.61 -9.18 -11.54
CA ARG A 55 -5.06 -9.99 -10.44
C ARG A 55 -3.56 -10.25 -10.60
N GLY A 56 -2.95 -9.78 -11.69
CA GLY A 56 -1.59 -10.11 -12.10
C GLY A 56 -1.57 -11.05 -13.30
N LEU A 57 -0.37 -11.56 -13.62
CA LEU A 57 -0.17 -12.55 -14.67
C LEU A 57 0.41 -13.84 -14.07
N ASP A 58 -0.45 -14.80 -13.83
CA ASP A 58 -0.17 -16.16 -13.37
C ASP A 58 -0.93 -17.18 -14.24
N ALA A 59 -0.77 -18.48 -13.97
CA ALA A 59 -1.42 -19.53 -14.76
C ALA A 59 -2.95 -19.42 -14.78
N ASP A 60 -3.58 -19.10 -13.64
CA ASP A 60 -5.03 -19.05 -13.48
C ASP A 60 -5.61 -17.82 -14.19
N SER A 61 -5.06 -16.64 -13.92
CA SER A 61 -5.46 -15.38 -14.57
C SER A 61 -5.19 -15.43 -16.07
N ALA A 62 -4.07 -16.01 -16.51
CA ALA A 62 -3.78 -16.20 -17.93
C ALA A 62 -4.80 -17.13 -18.59
N ALA A 63 -5.17 -18.24 -17.95
CA ALA A 63 -6.16 -19.18 -18.49
C ALA A 63 -7.55 -18.55 -18.64
N GLU A 64 -7.96 -17.70 -17.68
CA GLU A 64 -9.21 -16.94 -17.76
C GLU A 64 -9.16 -15.80 -18.81
N ALA A 65 -8.02 -15.12 -18.94
CA ALA A 65 -7.88 -13.98 -19.86
C ALA A 65 -7.71 -14.40 -21.33
N ALA A 66 -7.00 -15.50 -21.59
CA ALA A 66 -6.57 -15.90 -22.93
C ALA A 66 -7.73 -16.04 -23.94
N PRO A 67 -8.88 -16.66 -23.62
CA PRO A 67 -10.00 -16.75 -24.57
C PRO A 67 -10.53 -15.39 -25.02
N HIS A 68 -10.55 -14.41 -24.13
CA HIS A 68 -11.01 -13.06 -24.42
C HIS A 68 -9.98 -12.28 -25.25
N LEU A 69 -8.69 -12.37 -24.91
CA LEU A 69 -7.61 -11.79 -25.73
C LEU A 69 -7.57 -12.39 -27.14
N ARG A 70 -7.84 -13.70 -27.28
CA ARG A 70 -7.95 -14.37 -28.57
C ARG A 70 -9.10 -13.78 -29.40
N GLY A 71 -10.24 -13.51 -28.75
CA GLY A 71 -11.38 -12.85 -29.39
C GLY A 71 -11.05 -11.43 -29.87
N LEU A 72 -10.33 -10.64 -29.06
CA LEU A 72 -9.94 -9.27 -29.40
C LEU A 72 -8.93 -9.20 -30.56
N THR A 73 -8.02 -10.17 -30.63
CA THR A 73 -7.03 -10.28 -31.71
C THR A 73 -7.58 -10.97 -32.97
N ALA A 74 -8.80 -11.51 -32.91
CA ALA A 74 -9.39 -12.37 -33.94
C ALA A 74 -8.46 -13.54 -34.33
N ALA A 75 -7.72 -14.07 -33.36
CA ALA A 75 -6.68 -15.05 -33.59
C ALA A 75 -7.21 -16.49 -33.65
N ASP A 76 -6.54 -17.33 -34.43
CA ASP A 76 -6.87 -18.75 -34.48
C ASP A 76 -6.54 -19.43 -33.16
N ALA A 77 -5.38 -19.13 -32.57
CA ALA A 77 -4.98 -19.55 -31.23
C ALA A 77 -4.15 -18.45 -30.54
N LEU A 78 -4.11 -18.47 -29.21
CA LEU A 78 -3.38 -17.51 -28.40
C LEU A 78 -2.68 -18.20 -27.21
N GLY A 79 -1.43 -17.84 -26.99
CA GLY A 79 -0.63 -18.23 -25.83
C GLY A 79 -0.27 -17.03 -24.97
N LEU A 80 -0.16 -17.23 -23.66
CA LEU A 80 0.41 -16.28 -22.71
C LEU A 80 1.56 -16.95 -21.98
N ALA A 81 2.66 -16.22 -21.79
CA ALA A 81 3.82 -16.65 -21.04
C ALA A 81 4.26 -15.55 -20.07
N ASP A 82 4.97 -15.95 -19.01
CA ASP A 82 5.65 -15.01 -18.13
C ASP A 82 6.90 -14.38 -18.81
N ALA A 83 7.57 -13.47 -18.11
CA ALA A 83 8.76 -12.80 -18.62
C ALA A 83 9.95 -13.75 -18.90
N ASN A 84 9.95 -14.95 -18.31
CA ASN A 84 10.97 -15.98 -18.46
C ASN A 84 10.63 -16.99 -19.56
N GLY A 85 9.53 -16.79 -20.29
CA GLY A 85 9.08 -17.68 -21.35
C GLY A 85 8.35 -18.94 -20.87
N VAL A 86 7.97 -19.04 -19.59
CA VAL A 86 7.12 -20.12 -19.09
C VAL A 86 5.71 -19.90 -19.59
N VAL A 87 5.17 -20.85 -20.35
CA VAL A 87 3.80 -20.76 -20.88
C VAL A 87 2.80 -20.94 -19.75
N LEU A 88 2.01 -19.90 -19.50
CA LEU A 88 0.99 -19.83 -18.46
C LEU A 88 -0.37 -20.34 -18.95
N ALA A 89 -0.71 -20.05 -20.21
CA ALA A 89 -1.96 -20.49 -20.81
C ALA A 89 -1.85 -20.62 -22.34
N TRP A 90 -2.67 -21.52 -22.90
CA TRP A 90 -2.89 -21.65 -24.34
C TRP A 90 -4.37 -21.84 -24.63
N THR A 91 -4.89 -21.17 -25.66
CA THR A 91 -6.29 -21.30 -26.08
C THR A 91 -6.40 -21.39 -27.61
N GLY A 92 -7.27 -22.28 -28.09
CA GLY A 92 -7.45 -22.56 -29.50
C GLY A 92 -6.62 -23.78 -30.00
N PRO A 93 -6.74 -24.12 -31.29
CA PRO A 93 -5.99 -25.22 -31.91
C PRO A 93 -4.47 -24.96 -31.92
N HIS A 94 -3.70 -25.87 -32.51
CA HIS A 94 -2.25 -25.71 -32.71
C HIS A 94 -1.42 -25.69 -31.40
N GLU A 95 -1.83 -26.43 -30.37
CA GLU A 95 -1.11 -26.54 -29.09
C GLU A 95 0.36 -26.97 -29.25
N ARG A 96 0.71 -27.67 -30.33
CA ARG A 96 2.09 -28.05 -30.68
C ARG A 96 3.00 -26.83 -30.87
N LEU A 97 2.44 -25.67 -31.20
CA LEU A 97 3.17 -24.41 -31.34
C LEU A 97 3.53 -23.77 -30.00
N SER A 98 3.02 -24.27 -28.87
CA SER A 98 3.37 -23.77 -27.53
C SER A 98 4.88 -23.80 -27.27
N ARG A 99 5.61 -24.78 -27.79
CA ARG A 99 7.08 -24.87 -27.70
C ARG A 99 7.77 -23.76 -28.50
N HIS A 100 7.39 -23.58 -29.76
CA HIS A 100 7.90 -22.49 -30.60
C HIS A 100 7.59 -21.12 -29.99
N PHE A 101 6.43 -20.99 -29.35
CA PHE A 101 6.06 -19.79 -28.60
C PHE A 101 6.96 -19.58 -27.38
N ALA A 102 7.17 -20.59 -26.54
CA ALA A 102 8.03 -20.50 -25.35
C ALA A 102 9.46 -20.06 -25.71
N ASP A 103 10.06 -20.70 -26.73
CA ASP A 103 11.43 -20.39 -27.18
C ASP A 103 11.56 -18.97 -27.72
N ALA A 104 10.52 -18.47 -28.39
CA ALA A 104 10.49 -17.09 -28.87
C ALA A 104 10.09 -16.08 -27.79
N ALA A 105 9.36 -16.49 -26.76
CA ALA A 105 8.92 -15.61 -25.69
C ALA A 105 10.10 -15.05 -24.91
N VAL A 106 11.09 -15.88 -24.58
CA VAL A 106 12.32 -15.42 -23.91
C VAL A 106 12.99 -14.29 -24.69
N ARG A 107 13.24 -14.51 -25.98
CA ARG A 107 13.88 -13.51 -26.85
C ARG A 107 13.04 -12.24 -27.00
N ALA A 108 11.72 -12.38 -27.17
CA ALA A 108 10.83 -11.24 -27.30
C ALA A 108 10.77 -10.38 -26.02
N SER A 109 10.84 -11.04 -24.86
CA SER A 109 10.87 -10.43 -23.53
C SER A 109 12.19 -9.68 -23.30
N GLU A 110 13.33 -10.32 -23.56
CA GLU A 110 14.68 -9.74 -23.39
C GLU A 110 14.95 -8.56 -24.34
N GLU A 111 14.57 -8.71 -25.61
CA GLU A 111 14.82 -7.68 -26.62
C GLU A 111 13.74 -6.57 -26.62
N GLY A 112 12.66 -6.74 -25.85
CA GLY A 112 11.54 -5.81 -25.79
C GLY A 112 10.87 -5.56 -27.15
N ARG A 113 10.94 -6.53 -28.08
CA ARG A 113 10.40 -6.37 -29.44
C ARG A 113 9.62 -7.60 -29.90
N ARG A 114 8.67 -7.34 -30.80
CA ARG A 114 7.89 -8.37 -31.47
C ARG A 114 8.79 -9.30 -32.29
N ILE A 115 8.54 -10.59 -32.19
CA ILE A 115 9.10 -11.63 -33.06
C ILE A 115 7.98 -12.19 -33.95
N LEU A 116 8.29 -12.40 -35.23
CA LEU A 116 7.37 -12.99 -36.21
C LEU A 116 8.00 -14.26 -36.74
N ILE A 117 7.38 -15.41 -36.44
CA ILE A 117 7.78 -16.70 -36.98
C ILE A 117 6.83 -17.03 -38.14
N LYS A 118 7.39 -17.32 -39.31
CA LYS A 118 6.63 -17.58 -40.55
C LYS A 118 6.31 -19.07 -40.72
N ALA A 119 5.42 -19.38 -41.65
CA ALA A 119 4.92 -20.74 -41.89
C ALA A 119 6.01 -21.79 -42.16
N ASP A 120 7.09 -21.40 -42.84
CA ASP A 120 8.25 -22.24 -43.16
C ASP A 120 9.02 -22.72 -41.93
N GLU A 121 8.87 -22.01 -40.80
CA GLU A 121 9.54 -22.33 -39.53
C GLU A 121 8.62 -23.06 -38.53
N LEU A 122 7.31 -23.18 -38.81
CA LEU A 122 6.31 -23.63 -37.81
C LEU A 122 5.87 -25.09 -37.94
N ASP A 123 6.19 -25.78 -39.04
CA ASP A 123 5.80 -27.17 -39.36
C ASP A 123 4.35 -27.54 -38.91
N GLU A 124 3.41 -26.60 -39.07
CA GLU A 124 2.02 -26.74 -38.62
C GLU A 124 1.07 -26.39 -39.77
N PRO A 125 0.35 -27.38 -40.33
CA PRO A 125 -0.55 -27.17 -41.46
C PRO A 125 -1.64 -26.13 -41.17
N GLY A 126 -1.88 -25.25 -42.15
CA GLY A 126 -2.92 -24.22 -42.06
C GLY A 126 -2.49 -22.95 -41.34
N VAL A 127 -1.35 -22.94 -40.64
CA VAL A 127 -0.80 -21.73 -40.02
C VAL A 127 0.01 -20.92 -41.04
N ARG A 128 0.01 -19.59 -40.90
CA ARG A 128 0.82 -18.67 -41.71
C ARG A 128 1.85 -17.90 -40.91
N ALA A 129 1.52 -17.55 -39.68
CA ALA A 129 2.48 -16.94 -38.77
C ALA A 129 2.10 -17.14 -37.29
N LEU A 130 3.13 -17.14 -36.45
CA LEU A 130 3.06 -16.96 -35.01
C LEU A 130 3.68 -15.60 -34.68
N VAL A 131 2.86 -14.67 -34.20
CA VAL A 131 3.29 -13.35 -33.74
C VAL A 131 3.53 -13.41 -32.24
N VAL A 132 4.76 -13.19 -31.82
CA VAL A 132 5.15 -13.20 -30.41
C VAL A 132 5.38 -11.76 -29.98
N GLN A 133 4.48 -11.23 -29.18
CA GLN A 133 4.40 -9.82 -28.80
C GLN A 133 4.67 -9.69 -27.30
N PRO A 134 5.77 -9.02 -26.88
CA PRO A 134 6.02 -8.77 -25.46
C PRO A 134 4.97 -7.83 -24.88
N LEU A 135 4.68 -8.03 -23.60
CA LEU A 135 3.80 -7.21 -22.78
C LEU A 135 4.68 -6.24 -21.99
N LEU A 136 4.73 -4.98 -22.45
CA LEU A 136 5.60 -3.93 -21.94
C LEU A 136 4.75 -2.87 -21.24
N PRO A 137 4.68 -2.87 -19.90
CA PRO A 137 4.01 -1.82 -19.15
C PRO A 137 4.95 -0.62 -18.99
N GLY A 138 4.71 0.43 -19.76
CA GLY A 138 5.48 1.67 -19.66
C GLY A 138 6.99 1.50 -19.90
N GLU A 139 7.82 2.04 -19.01
CA GLU A 139 9.28 1.95 -19.04
C GLU A 139 9.83 0.72 -18.30
N SER A 140 8.96 -0.04 -17.62
CA SER A 140 9.33 -1.26 -16.93
C SER A 140 9.53 -2.38 -17.95
N GLY A 141 10.49 -3.27 -17.66
CA GLY A 141 10.76 -4.44 -18.51
C GLY A 141 9.52 -5.31 -18.75
N SER A 142 9.61 -6.23 -19.71
CA SER A 142 8.53 -7.13 -20.08
C SER A 142 7.95 -7.89 -18.87
N VAL A 143 6.64 -7.81 -18.66
CA VAL A 143 5.93 -8.55 -17.60
C VAL A 143 5.42 -9.91 -18.08
N GLY A 144 5.50 -10.16 -19.38
CA GLY A 144 5.04 -11.40 -20.00
C GLY A 144 5.02 -11.28 -21.52
N VAL A 145 4.54 -12.33 -22.18
CA VAL A 145 4.53 -12.39 -23.64
C VAL A 145 3.22 -12.98 -24.14
N MET A 146 2.70 -12.44 -25.24
CA MET A 146 1.50 -12.92 -25.92
C MET A 146 1.86 -13.50 -27.29
N GLY A 147 1.57 -14.79 -27.50
CA GLY A 147 1.71 -15.48 -28.77
C GLY A 147 0.39 -15.53 -29.51
N VAL A 148 0.36 -15.12 -30.77
CA VAL A 148 -0.85 -15.04 -31.60
C VAL A 148 -0.66 -15.85 -32.89
N VAL A 149 -1.47 -16.89 -33.08
CA VAL A 149 -1.43 -17.75 -34.27
C VAL A 149 -2.43 -17.24 -35.31
N THR A 150 -1.97 -17.14 -36.56
CA THR A 150 -2.75 -16.60 -37.68
C THR A 150 -2.74 -17.56 -38.86
N ARG A 151 -3.89 -17.75 -39.52
CA ARG A 151 -4.02 -18.52 -40.79
C ARG A 151 -3.77 -17.71 -42.06
N THR A 152 -3.59 -16.40 -41.94
CA THR A 152 -3.28 -15.49 -43.05
C THR A 152 -1.97 -14.75 -42.77
N GLN A 153 -1.30 -14.28 -43.82
CA GLN A 153 -0.09 -13.49 -43.65
C GLN A 153 -0.46 -12.17 -42.92
N PRO A 154 0.13 -11.88 -41.73
CA PRO A 154 -0.27 -10.70 -40.96
C PRO A 154 0.23 -9.43 -41.65
N GLY A 155 -0.71 -8.60 -42.12
CA GLY A 155 -0.44 -7.26 -42.63
C GLY A 155 -0.27 -6.21 -41.52
N PRO A 156 0.11 -4.96 -41.85
CA PRO A 156 0.36 -3.90 -40.87
C PRO A 156 -0.81 -3.62 -39.92
N GLY A 157 -2.04 -3.69 -40.42
CA GLY A 157 -3.25 -3.47 -39.60
C GLY A 157 -3.46 -4.54 -38.53
N MET A 158 -3.23 -5.81 -38.87
CA MET A 158 -3.35 -6.92 -37.91
C MET A 158 -2.25 -6.86 -36.86
N LEU A 159 -1.01 -6.58 -37.27
CA LEU A 159 0.11 -6.41 -36.34
C LEU A 159 -0.14 -5.22 -35.38
N SER A 160 -0.75 -4.14 -35.87
CA SER A 160 -1.13 -3.00 -35.03
C SER A 160 -2.23 -3.38 -34.05
N ALA A 161 -3.26 -4.12 -34.47
CA ALA A 161 -4.31 -4.59 -33.58
C ALA A 161 -3.77 -5.52 -32.48
N ILE A 162 -2.87 -6.45 -32.83
CA ILE A 162 -2.20 -7.32 -31.85
C ILE A 162 -1.39 -6.49 -30.85
N ALA A 163 -0.65 -5.48 -31.32
CA ALA A 163 0.11 -4.59 -30.45
C ALA A 163 -0.79 -3.76 -29.51
N GLU A 164 -1.95 -3.29 -29.98
CA GLU A 164 -2.92 -2.58 -29.13
C GLU A 164 -3.53 -3.50 -28.06
N VAL A 165 -3.85 -4.75 -28.39
CA VAL A 165 -4.33 -5.73 -27.40
C VAL A 165 -3.24 -6.08 -26.39
N ALA A 166 -1.99 -6.22 -26.84
CA ALA A 166 -0.84 -6.43 -25.96
C ALA A 166 -0.64 -5.25 -25.00
N ARG A 167 -0.70 -4.02 -25.50
CA ARG A 167 -0.61 -2.80 -24.68
C ARG A 167 -1.76 -2.74 -23.68
N TYR A 168 -2.98 -3.04 -24.11
CA TYR A 168 -4.13 -3.13 -23.23
C TYR A 168 -3.91 -4.13 -22.09
N ALA A 169 -3.46 -5.35 -22.40
CA ALA A 169 -3.17 -6.37 -21.40
C ALA A 169 -2.06 -5.95 -20.43
N SER A 170 -0.97 -5.37 -20.96
CA SER A 170 0.14 -4.84 -20.16
C SER A 170 -0.34 -3.80 -19.16
N ASN A 171 -1.16 -2.84 -19.59
CA ASN A 171 -1.72 -1.81 -18.71
C ASN A 171 -2.62 -2.39 -17.62
N GLN A 172 -3.36 -3.48 -17.87
CA GLN A 172 -4.17 -4.11 -16.82
C GLN A 172 -3.31 -4.82 -15.77
N ILE A 173 -2.20 -5.42 -16.18
CA ILE A 173 -1.24 -6.08 -15.27
C ILE A 173 -0.50 -5.02 -14.44
N GLU A 174 -0.07 -3.92 -15.05
CA GLU A 174 0.58 -2.80 -14.35
C GLU A 174 -0.33 -2.19 -13.28
N LEU A 175 -1.61 -1.99 -13.60
CA LEU A 175 -2.60 -1.52 -12.63
C LEU A 175 -2.75 -2.47 -11.44
N ALA A 176 -2.71 -3.79 -11.68
CA ALA A 176 -2.74 -4.79 -10.61
C ALA A 176 -1.55 -4.66 -9.66
N GLU A 177 -0.35 -4.46 -10.21
CA GLU A 177 0.88 -4.31 -9.43
C GLU A 177 0.87 -3.02 -8.61
N LEU A 178 0.41 -1.91 -9.19
CA LEU A 178 0.22 -0.63 -8.50
C LEU A 178 -0.75 -0.75 -7.34
N ASP A 179 -1.92 -1.38 -7.55
CA ASP A 179 -2.91 -1.57 -6.50
C ASP A 179 -2.39 -2.50 -5.38
N ALA A 180 -1.67 -3.56 -5.74
CA ALA A 180 -1.03 -4.45 -4.77
C ALA A 180 0.09 -3.76 -3.99
N SER A 181 0.83 -2.84 -4.60
CA SER A 181 1.86 -2.02 -3.94
C SER A 181 1.23 -1.04 -2.96
N ARG A 182 0.19 -0.30 -3.38
CA ARG A 182 -0.59 0.59 -2.51
C ARG A 182 -1.16 -0.15 -1.30
N ALA A 183 -1.80 -1.29 -1.52
CA ALA A 183 -2.33 -2.10 -0.42
C ALA A 183 -1.23 -2.61 0.54
N ARG A 184 -0.01 -2.86 0.05
CA ARG A 184 1.15 -3.19 0.89
C ARG A 184 1.61 -2.00 1.73
N LEU A 185 1.65 -0.81 1.14
CA LEU A 185 1.98 0.45 1.82
C LEU A 185 0.94 0.77 2.90
N ASP A 186 -0.36 0.73 2.59
CA ASP A 186 -1.43 1.00 3.55
C ASP A 186 -1.35 0.04 4.75
N ARG A 187 -1.08 -1.25 4.51
CA ARG A 187 -0.88 -2.24 5.58
C ARG A 187 0.40 -2.00 6.37
N ALA A 188 1.45 -1.47 5.76
CA ALA A 188 2.67 -1.10 6.45
C ALA A 188 2.44 0.14 7.33
N GLU A 189 1.72 1.14 6.82
CA GLU A 189 1.33 2.34 7.56
C GLU A 189 0.43 2.00 8.76
N VAL A 190 -0.60 1.17 8.57
CA VAL A 190 -1.44 0.70 9.68
C VAL A 190 -0.63 -0.11 10.70
N ARG A 191 0.35 -0.91 10.27
CA ARG A 191 1.25 -1.62 11.18
C ARG A 191 2.16 -0.66 11.94
N ALA A 192 2.67 0.37 11.28
CA ALA A 192 3.49 1.42 11.90
C ALA A 192 2.70 2.23 12.92
N LEU A 193 1.45 2.60 12.61
CA LEU A 193 0.53 3.25 13.54
C LEU A 193 0.20 2.35 14.74
N ARG A 194 -0.02 1.04 14.52
CA ARG A 194 -0.22 0.07 15.60
C ARG A 194 1.01 -0.14 16.48
N ALA A 195 2.21 0.16 15.98
CA ALA A 195 3.45 0.06 16.74
C ALA A 195 3.65 1.24 17.72
N GLN A 196 2.85 2.31 17.62
CA GLN A 196 2.99 3.51 18.46
C GLN A 196 2.46 3.36 19.89
N ILE A 197 1.81 2.23 20.24
CA ILE A 197 1.47 1.92 21.63
C ILE A 197 1.96 0.51 21.97
N SER A 198 2.83 0.42 22.99
CA SER A 198 3.30 -0.85 23.51
C SER A 198 2.12 -1.71 24.02
N PRO A 199 1.85 -2.91 23.46
CA PRO A 199 0.80 -3.80 23.97
C PRO A 199 0.99 -4.11 25.47
N HIS A 200 2.23 -4.14 25.93
CA HIS A 200 2.58 -4.33 27.33
C HIS A 200 2.07 -3.18 28.22
N PHE A 201 2.14 -1.93 27.75
CA PHE A 201 1.58 -0.81 28.49
C PHE A 201 0.07 -0.98 28.72
N ILE A 202 -0.68 -1.39 27.69
CA ILE A 202 -2.11 -1.63 27.78
C ILE A 202 -2.42 -2.69 28.86
N TYR A 203 -1.72 -3.83 28.84
CA TYR A 203 -1.92 -4.88 29.84
C TYR A 203 -1.57 -4.41 31.26
N ASN A 204 -0.48 -3.66 31.41
CA ASN A 204 -0.06 -3.15 32.72
C ASN A 204 -1.02 -2.11 33.27
N ALA A 205 -1.47 -1.16 32.45
CA ALA A 205 -2.44 -0.14 32.87
C ALA A 205 -3.74 -0.79 33.35
N LEU A 206 -4.27 -1.77 32.60
CA LEU A 206 -5.46 -2.52 33.00
C LEU A 206 -5.24 -3.35 34.27
N GLY A 207 -4.07 -3.97 34.43
CA GLY A 207 -3.70 -4.70 35.64
C GLY A 207 -3.62 -3.79 36.88
N THR A 208 -3.04 -2.60 36.73
CA THR A 208 -2.98 -1.58 37.78
C THR A 208 -4.39 -1.12 38.15
N VAL A 209 -5.22 -0.74 37.18
CA VAL A 209 -6.63 -0.39 37.43
C VAL A 209 -7.35 -1.50 38.20
N ALA A 210 -7.22 -2.75 37.77
CA ALA A 210 -7.87 -3.90 38.41
C ALA A 210 -7.47 -4.07 39.89
N SER A 211 -6.23 -3.75 40.25
CA SER A 211 -5.75 -3.81 41.63
C SER A 211 -6.43 -2.80 42.56
N PHE A 212 -6.83 -1.64 42.03
CA PHE A 212 -7.54 -0.59 42.78
C PHE A 212 -9.05 -0.83 42.89
N VAL A 213 -9.68 -1.59 41.98
CA VAL A 213 -11.15 -1.78 41.94
C VAL A 213 -11.75 -2.21 43.28
N ARG A 214 -11.03 -3.02 44.08
CA ARG A 214 -11.53 -3.51 45.38
C ARG A 214 -11.09 -2.66 46.57
N THR A 215 -9.95 -1.98 46.47
CA THR A 215 -9.29 -1.29 47.59
C THR A 215 -9.56 0.22 47.56
N ASP A 216 -9.57 0.82 46.38
CA ASP A 216 -9.88 2.23 46.14
C ASP A 216 -10.62 2.40 44.79
N PRO A 217 -11.95 2.22 44.80
CA PRO A 217 -12.76 2.32 43.58
C PRO A 217 -12.75 3.71 42.93
N GLU A 218 -12.52 4.75 43.72
CA GLU A 218 -12.45 6.13 43.23
C GLU A 218 -11.16 6.33 42.41
N GLN A 219 -10.02 5.91 42.96
CA GLN A 219 -8.75 5.89 42.23
C GLN A 219 -8.83 5.02 40.96
N ALA A 220 -9.49 3.86 41.04
CA ALA A 220 -9.69 3.00 39.87
C ALA A 220 -10.49 3.72 38.77
N ARG A 221 -11.54 4.48 39.12
CA ARG A 221 -12.33 5.26 38.16
C ARG A 221 -11.48 6.34 37.50
N GLU A 222 -10.68 7.08 38.28
CA GLU A 222 -9.79 8.11 37.75
C GLU A 222 -8.78 7.52 36.75
N LEU A 223 -8.12 6.41 37.12
CA LEU A 223 -7.17 5.73 36.23
C LEU A 223 -7.82 5.20 34.95
N ILE A 224 -9.07 4.75 34.99
CA ILE A 224 -9.81 4.35 33.78
C ILE A 224 -10.02 5.55 32.84
N LEU A 225 -10.37 6.71 33.38
CA LEU A 225 -10.57 7.92 32.59
C LEU A 225 -9.24 8.42 31.99
N GLU A 226 -8.16 8.40 32.77
CA GLU A 226 -6.82 8.72 32.29
C GLU A 226 -6.38 7.78 31.17
N PHE A 227 -6.61 6.48 31.34
CA PHE A 227 -6.34 5.48 30.32
C PHE A 227 -7.16 5.70 29.05
N ALA A 228 -8.46 6.02 29.17
CA ALA A 228 -9.32 6.28 28.03
C ALA A 228 -8.89 7.53 27.25
N ASP A 229 -8.53 8.60 27.94
CA ASP A 229 -8.06 9.84 27.30
C ASP A 229 -6.68 9.68 26.67
N PHE A 230 -5.75 9.00 27.34
CA PHE A 230 -4.46 8.62 26.77
C PHE A 230 -4.65 7.83 25.47
N THR A 231 -5.50 6.79 25.53
CA THR A 231 -5.82 5.94 24.38
C THR A 231 -6.46 6.73 23.25
N ARG A 232 -7.34 7.69 23.57
CA ARG A 232 -7.98 8.55 22.56
C ARG A 232 -6.98 9.46 21.87
N TYR A 233 -6.01 10.02 22.59
CA TYR A 233 -4.93 10.81 21.98
C TYR A 233 -4.06 9.92 21.11
N SER A 234 -3.50 8.84 21.66
CA SER A 234 -2.53 7.97 20.99
C SER A 234 -3.10 7.24 19.76
N PHE A 235 -4.41 6.96 19.70
CA PHE A 235 -5.08 6.38 18.51
C PHE A 235 -5.85 7.39 17.66
N ARG A 236 -5.74 8.70 17.95
CA ARG A 236 -6.35 9.70 17.09
C ARG A 236 -5.79 9.53 15.67
N ALA A 237 -6.65 9.64 14.66
CA ALA A 237 -6.19 9.94 13.30
C ALA A 237 -5.58 11.34 13.35
N ALA A 238 -4.29 11.40 13.69
CA ALA A 238 -3.57 12.63 13.95
C ALA A 238 -3.13 13.25 12.62
N GLY A 239 -2.99 14.58 12.62
CA GLY A 239 -2.14 15.24 11.65
C GLY A 239 -0.69 14.83 11.87
N GLU A 240 0.19 15.15 10.92
CA GLU A 240 1.62 14.85 11.02
C GLU A 240 2.29 15.51 12.25
N TYR A 241 1.71 16.62 12.72
CA TYR A 241 2.25 17.49 13.76
C TYR A 241 1.24 17.81 14.86
N THR A 242 1.77 18.23 16.02
CA THR A 242 1.01 18.70 17.19
C THR A 242 1.79 19.80 17.91
N VAL A 243 1.19 20.44 18.90
CA VAL A 243 1.91 21.37 19.80
C VAL A 243 2.51 20.63 21.00
N LEU A 244 3.63 21.13 21.52
CA LEU A 244 4.29 20.56 22.71
C LEU A 244 3.35 20.43 23.91
N ALA A 245 2.46 21.39 24.11
CA ALA A 245 1.46 21.34 25.18
C ALA A 245 0.56 20.09 25.13
N ASP A 246 0.23 19.60 23.93
CA ASP A 246 -0.63 18.44 23.76
C ASP A 246 0.14 17.13 23.98
N GLU A 247 1.40 17.05 23.53
CA GLU A 247 2.31 15.94 23.88
C GLU A 247 2.51 15.85 25.40
N LEU A 248 2.84 16.96 26.05
CA LEU A 248 3.05 17.01 27.50
C LEU A 248 1.80 16.61 28.29
N ARG A 249 0.62 17.02 27.81
CA ARG A 249 -0.65 16.60 28.43
C ARG A 249 -0.81 15.09 28.34
N ASN A 250 -0.55 14.48 27.19
CA ASN A 250 -0.65 13.03 27.06
C ASN A 250 0.39 12.28 27.90
N ILE A 251 1.60 12.83 27.99
CA ILE A 251 2.67 12.32 28.85
C ILE A 251 2.27 12.35 30.32
N ASP A 252 1.61 13.39 30.80
CA ASP A 252 1.15 13.44 32.19
C ASP A 252 0.12 12.34 32.50
N ARG A 253 -0.77 12.02 31.54
CA ARG A 253 -1.71 10.88 31.67
C ARG A 253 -0.96 9.56 31.75
N TYR A 254 0.01 9.36 30.86
CA TYR A 254 0.89 8.18 30.87
C TYR A 254 1.61 8.03 32.21
N LEU A 255 2.25 9.10 32.70
CA LEU A 255 2.99 9.08 33.96
C LEU A 255 2.08 8.88 35.17
N THR A 256 0.83 9.34 35.12
CA THR A 256 -0.17 9.07 36.17
C THR A 256 -0.49 7.57 36.26
N LEU A 257 -0.66 6.90 35.13
CA LEU A 257 -0.88 5.45 35.08
C LEU A 257 0.35 4.66 35.57
N GLU A 258 1.54 5.08 35.18
CA GLU A 258 2.81 4.47 35.61
C GLU A 258 3.10 4.70 37.10
N ARG A 259 2.81 5.89 37.64
CA ARG A 259 2.92 6.19 39.08
C ARG A 259 1.99 5.32 39.91
N ALA A 260 0.77 5.08 39.43
CA ALA A 260 -0.15 4.17 40.12
C ALA A 260 0.36 2.72 40.14
N ARG A 261 1.15 2.32 39.13
CA ARG A 261 1.76 0.98 39.06
C ARG A 261 2.97 0.84 39.98
N PHE A 262 3.88 1.80 39.94
CA PHE A 262 5.14 1.75 40.67
C PHE A 262 5.06 2.34 42.08
N GLY A 263 3.95 3.00 42.42
CA GLY A 263 3.79 3.66 43.71
C GLY A 263 4.87 4.72 43.94
N GLY A 264 5.47 4.72 45.13
CA GLY A 264 6.54 5.66 45.50
C GLY A 264 7.88 5.43 44.80
N SER A 265 8.01 4.38 43.98
CA SER A 265 9.27 4.05 43.29
C SER A 265 9.48 4.84 41.98
N LEU A 266 8.50 5.64 41.54
CA LEU A 266 8.63 6.52 40.37
C LEU A 266 8.48 7.98 40.80
N GLU A 267 9.60 8.70 40.81
CA GLU A 267 9.60 10.17 40.94
C GLU A 267 9.60 10.80 39.54
N VAL A 268 8.80 11.85 39.36
CA VAL A 268 8.71 12.58 38.09
C VAL A 268 8.96 14.06 38.34
N ARG A 269 9.87 14.66 37.56
CA ARG A 269 10.16 16.09 37.59
C ARG A 269 9.90 16.71 36.22
N LEU A 270 9.03 17.72 36.16
CA LEU A 270 8.79 18.49 34.94
C LEU A 270 9.31 19.92 35.11
N GLN A 271 10.11 20.37 34.16
CA GLN A 271 10.63 21.73 34.07
C GLN A 271 10.40 22.27 32.66
N VAL A 272 9.25 22.92 32.46
CA VAL A 272 8.80 23.36 31.13
C VAL A 272 8.67 24.88 31.12
N ALA A 273 9.40 25.54 30.23
CA ALA A 273 9.25 26.97 29.98
C ALA A 273 7.88 27.23 29.31
N PRO A 274 7.05 28.15 29.83
CA PRO A 274 5.72 28.43 29.25
C PRO A 274 5.78 28.86 27.78
N GLU A 275 6.86 29.53 27.38
CA GLU A 275 7.04 30.11 26.04
C GLU A 275 7.18 29.05 24.95
N VAL A 276 7.59 27.82 25.30
CA VAL A 276 7.78 26.73 24.33
C VAL A 276 6.55 25.83 24.15
N LEU A 277 5.49 26.04 24.93
CA LEU A 277 4.29 25.19 24.90
C LEU A 277 3.59 25.11 23.52
N ASN A 278 3.70 26.16 22.72
CA ASN A 278 3.09 26.23 21.39
C ASN A 278 4.04 25.81 20.25
N VAL A 279 5.24 25.32 20.57
CA VAL A 279 6.17 24.82 19.55
C VAL A 279 5.55 23.59 18.88
N VAL A 280 5.59 23.57 17.55
CA VAL A 280 5.04 22.49 16.74
C VAL A 280 6.11 21.44 16.48
N LEU A 281 5.76 20.17 16.70
CA LEU A 281 6.64 19.03 16.56
C LEU A 281 5.88 17.82 16.01
N PRO A 282 6.57 16.79 15.49
CA PRO A 282 5.92 15.56 15.05
C PRO A 282 5.07 14.96 16.17
N PHE A 283 3.85 14.54 15.84
CA PHE A 283 2.93 13.90 16.80
C PHE A 283 3.56 12.66 17.46
N LEU A 284 3.45 12.45 18.77
CA LEU A 284 4.11 11.35 19.50
C LEU A 284 5.64 11.36 19.40
N ALA A 285 6.25 12.54 19.39
CA ALA A 285 7.71 12.68 19.44
C ALA A 285 8.28 12.47 20.85
N LEU A 286 7.59 12.89 21.91
CA LEU A 286 8.11 12.77 23.27
C LEU A 286 7.71 11.45 23.93
N GLN A 287 6.53 10.91 23.61
CA GLN A 287 6.03 9.71 24.27
C GLN A 287 7.01 8.52 24.24
N PRO A 288 7.64 8.16 23.11
CA PRO A 288 8.60 7.05 23.08
C PRO A 288 9.82 7.26 23.99
N LEU A 289 10.26 8.52 24.16
CA LEU A 289 11.39 8.86 25.03
C LEU A 289 11.00 8.67 26.51
N VAL A 290 9.80 9.12 26.88
CA VAL A 290 9.29 8.96 28.26
C VAL A 290 9.01 7.50 28.58
N GLU A 291 8.41 6.76 27.65
CA GLU A 291 8.21 5.32 27.79
C GLU A 291 9.54 4.58 28.00
N ASN A 292 10.56 4.96 27.24
CA ASN A 292 11.90 4.38 27.37
C ASN A 292 12.50 4.69 28.77
N ALA A 293 12.43 5.95 29.20
CA ALA A 293 12.94 6.39 30.50
C ALA A 293 12.26 5.67 31.68
N VAL A 294 10.93 5.55 31.67
CA VAL A 294 10.21 4.83 32.74
C VAL A 294 10.52 3.35 32.70
N ARG A 295 10.52 2.74 31.51
CA ARG A 295 10.70 1.30 31.38
C ARG A 295 12.12 0.87 31.72
N HIS A 296 13.13 1.47 31.11
CA HIS A 296 14.53 1.06 31.29
C HIS A 296 15.16 1.69 32.54
N GLY A 297 14.74 2.91 32.88
CA GLY A 297 15.26 3.61 34.04
C GLY A 297 14.80 3.02 35.37
N ILE A 298 13.52 2.64 35.46
CA ILE A 298 12.85 2.41 36.75
C ILE A 298 12.59 0.93 37.00
N SER A 299 12.18 0.16 35.99
CA SER A 299 11.78 -1.25 36.19
C SER A 299 12.92 -2.16 36.70
N SER A 300 14.18 -1.73 36.53
CA SER A 300 15.38 -2.48 36.89
C SER A 300 16.01 -2.04 38.22
N LYS A 301 15.44 -1.04 38.91
CA LYS A 301 16.04 -0.44 40.11
C LYS A 301 15.18 -0.72 41.36
N PRO A 302 15.69 -1.48 42.35
CA PRO A 302 14.92 -1.87 43.55
C PRO A 302 14.42 -0.67 44.38
N ASP A 303 15.20 0.40 44.43
CA ASP A 303 14.92 1.60 45.23
C ASP A 303 14.05 2.63 44.49
N GLY A 304 13.58 2.31 43.28
CA GLY A 304 12.91 3.26 42.40
C GLY A 304 13.87 4.19 41.68
N GLY A 305 13.32 5.15 40.93
CA GLY A 305 14.11 6.13 40.19
C GLY A 305 13.32 7.38 39.81
N THR A 306 14.02 8.31 39.18
CA THR A 306 13.51 9.62 38.79
C THR A 306 13.54 9.77 37.28
N VAL A 307 12.42 10.20 36.69
CA VAL A 307 12.36 10.69 35.31
C VAL A 307 12.22 12.21 35.32
N THR A 308 13.15 12.90 34.66
CA THR A 308 13.16 14.36 34.52
C THR A 308 12.87 14.75 33.08
N ILE A 309 11.84 15.57 32.88
CA ILE A 309 11.47 16.13 31.58
C ILE A 309 11.71 17.63 31.62
N VAL A 310 12.58 18.10 30.74
CA VAL A 310 12.90 19.53 30.59
C VAL A 310 12.50 19.98 29.21
N ALA A 311 11.87 21.15 29.10
CA ALA A 311 11.67 21.84 27.84
C ALA A 311 12.07 23.31 28.02
N ALA A 312 13.18 23.69 27.42
CA ALA A 312 13.82 24.99 27.58
C ALA A 312 13.77 25.81 26.29
N ASP A 313 13.64 27.13 26.47
CA ASP A 313 13.82 28.10 25.40
C ASP A 313 15.32 28.33 25.15
N GLU A 314 15.80 28.04 23.94
CA GLU A 314 17.16 28.35 23.49
C GLU A 314 17.14 29.18 22.20
N GLY A 315 16.62 30.40 22.29
CA GLY A 315 16.71 31.38 21.22
C GLY A 315 15.77 31.04 20.05
N THR A 316 16.31 30.48 18.96
CA THR A 316 15.50 30.03 17.82
C THR A 316 14.85 28.67 18.03
N ASP A 317 15.36 27.91 19.00
CA ASP A 317 14.99 26.52 19.21
C ASP A 317 14.33 26.33 20.58
N CYS A 318 13.57 25.26 20.67
CA CYS A 318 13.15 24.63 21.91
C CYS A 318 13.98 23.36 22.09
N VAL A 319 14.65 23.23 23.23
CA VAL A 319 15.40 22.03 23.57
C VAL A 319 14.61 21.23 24.59
N ILE A 320 14.31 19.99 24.24
CA ILE A 320 13.52 19.08 25.07
C ILE A 320 14.42 17.92 25.45
N SER A 321 14.49 17.58 26.73
CA SER A 321 15.23 16.41 27.20
C SER A 321 14.41 15.57 28.16
N VAL A 322 14.55 14.25 28.02
CA VAL A 322 14.03 13.25 28.95
C VAL A 322 15.21 12.49 29.52
N GLU A 323 15.35 12.52 30.84
CA GLU A 323 16.45 11.93 31.59
C GLU A 323 15.93 10.96 32.64
N ASP A 324 16.52 9.76 32.71
CA ASP A 324 16.34 8.81 33.81
C ASP A 324 17.64 8.56 34.57
N ASP A 325 17.52 8.23 35.85
CA ASP A 325 18.64 7.89 36.74
C ASP A 325 18.85 6.37 36.87
N GLY A 326 18.49 5.63 35.81
CA GLY A 326 18.54 4.18 35.79
C GLY A 326 19.92 3.59 35.58
N ILE A 327 19.93 2.32 35.16
CA ILE A 327 21.17 1.55 34.95
C ILE A 327 21.99 2.01 33.74
N GLY A 328 21.43 2.85 32.87
CA GLY A 328 22.06 3.27 31.61
C GLY A 328 22.33 2.11 30.64
N MET A 329 22.88 2.42 29.48
CA MET A 329 23.26 1.44 28.46
C MET A 329 24.71 1.64 28.01
N ASP A 330 25.29 0.62 27.39
CA ASP A 330 26.62 0.71 26.79
C ASP A 330 26.56 1.60 25.53
N PRO A 331 27.32 2.70 25.45
CA PRO A 331 27.35 3.60 24.30
C PRO A 331 27.72 2.91 22.98
N ASP A 332 28.50 1.83 23.03
CA ASP A 332 28.93 1.14 21.82
C ASP A 332 27.77 0.39 21.15
N LEU A 333 26.73 0.02 21.91
CA LEU A 333 25.49 -0.55 21.37
C LEU A 333 24.69 0.46 20.53
N LEU A 334 24.75 1.75 20.87
CA LEU A 334 24.12 2.83 20.08
C LEU A 334 24.88 3.08 18.76
N ARG A 335 26.18 2.80 18.73
CA ARG A 335 27.07 3.09 17.59
C ARG A 335 27.10 2.00 16.54
N SER A 336 27.03 0.74 16.96
CA SER A 336 27.18 -0.39 16.05
C SER A 336 25.87 -0.79 15.37
N GLY A 337 24.72 -0.33 15.88
CA GLY A 337 23.42 -0.84 15.46
C GLY A 337 23.18 -2.30 15.86
N ASP A 338 24.13 -2.95 16.55
CA ASP A 338 24.09 -4.38 16.93
C ASP A 338 23.12 -4.70 18.07
N LEU A 339 22.32 -3.73 18.51
CA LEU A 339 21.19 -3.98 19.41
C LEU A 339 20.14 -4.92 18.79
N ASP A 340 20.10 -5.02 17.45
CA ASP A 340 19.32 -6.04 16.73
C ASP A 340 19.94 -7.45 16.79
N ALA A 341 21.26 -7.58 17.02
CA ALA A 341 21.99 -8.85 16.88
C ALA A 341 22.19 -9.62 18.19
N ILE A 342 22.31 -8.94 19.34
CA ILE A 342 22.75 -9.57 20.61
C ILE A 342 21.64 -10.38 21.30
N ILE A 343 20.38 -10.29 20.89
CA ILE A 343 19.24 -10.95 21.56
C ILE A 343 18.74 -12.21 20.82
N SER A 344 19.31 -12.51 19.64
CA SER A 344 19.00 -13.75 18.90
C SER A 344 19.57 -15.03 19.56
N GLY A 345 20.30 -14.90 20.66
CA GLY A 345 20.84 -16.00 21.45
C GLY A 345 20.11 -16.23 22.76
N ALA A 346 19.28 -17.28 22.81
CA ALA A 346 18.59 -17.86 23.98
C ALA A 346 17.22 -17.28 24.36
N THR A 347 16.17 -17.93 23.82
CA THR A 347 14.83 -18.13 24.42
C THR A 347 14.24 -16.96 25.21
N GLY A 348 13.59 -16.02 24.51
CA GLY A 348 12.61 -15.11 25.09
C GLY A 348 12.27 -13.95 24.17
N HIS A 349 11.07 -13.97 23.57
CA HIS A 349 10.49 -12.82 22.85
C HIS A 349 10.19 -11.69 23.84
N SER A 350 11.20 -10.98 24.32
CA SER A 350 11.04 -9.98 25.37
C SER A 350 11.38 -8.60 24.84
N ALA A 351 10.32 -7.82 24.62
CA ALA A 351 10.15 -6.38 24.82
C ALA A 351 11.28 -5.36 24.46
N SER A 352 12.57 -5.63 24.52
CA SER A 352 13.65 -4.68 24.17
C SER A 352 13.67 -4.30 22.69
N GLU A 353 13.20 -5.18 21.81
CA GLU A 353 13.06 -4.95 20.36
C GLU A 353 12.13 -3.75 20.06
N SER A 354 11.10 -3.50 20.88
CA SER A 354 10.15 -2.40 20.66
C SER A 354 10.70 -1.02 21.05
N ALA A 355 11.71 -0.94 21.92
CA ALA A 355 12.28 0.33 22.39
C ALA A 355 13.17 1.00 21.32
N HIS A 356 13.93 0.20 20.58
CA HIS A 356 14.84 0.64 19.52
C HIS A 356 14.08 1.18 18.31
N VAL A 357 12.99 0.50 17.93
CA VAL A 357 12.07 0.96 16.89
C VAL A 357 11.44 2.30 17.25
N GLY A 358 11.15 2.54 18.53
CA GLY A 358 10.55 3.79 19.01
C GLY A 358 11.45 5.01 18.83
N LEU A 359 12.70 4.95 19.30
CA LEU A 359 13.65 6.07 19.23
C LEU A 359 14.11 6.37 17.80
N ALA A 360 14.43 5.33 17.01
CA ALA A 360 14.84 5.50 15.61
C ALA A 360 13.74 6.16 14.76
N ASN A 361 12.48 5.75 14.95
CA ASN A 361 11.36 6.37 14.26
C ASN A 361 11.16 7.85 14.63
N VAL A 362 11.42 8.23 15.88
CA VAL A 362 11.36 9.64 16.29
C VAL A 362 12.51 10.43 15.64
N ASP A 363 13.74 9.90 15.64
CA ASP A 363 14.89 10.53 14.98
C ASP A 363 14.66 10.78 13.48
N ASP A 364 14.18 9.77 12.75
CA ASP A 364 13.87 9.88 11.32
C ASP A 364 12.81 10.96 11.05
N ARG A 365 11.76 11.01 11.88
CA ARG A 365 10.68 12.01 11.73
C ARG A 365 11.14 13.42 12.05
N LEU A 366 12.00 13.59 13.05
CA LEU A 366 12.60 14.89 13.36
C LEU A 366 13.50 15.37 12.20
N ARG A 367 14.34 14.48 11.66
CA ARG A 367 15.20 14.80 10.51
C ARG A 367 14.40 15.12 9.26
N ALA A 368 13.32 14.39 9.00
CA ALA A 368 12.43 14.65 7.88
C ALA A 368 11.73 16.01 7.99
N ALA A 369 11.27 16.39 9.20
CA ALA A 369 10.55 17.63 9.43
C ALA A 369 11.46 18.88 9.45
N PHE A 370 12.63 18.77 10.09
CA PHE A 370 13.46 19.94 10.43
C PHE A 370 14.84 19.94 9.76
N GLY A 371 15.29 18.79 9.25
CA GLY A 371 16.60 18.59 8.61
C GLY A 371 17.55 17.76 9.49
N ASN A 372 18.66 17.33 8.89
CA ASN A 372 19.61 16.40 9.53
C ASN A 372 20.22 16.91 10.84
N ASP A 373 20.26 18.22 11.06
CA ASP A 373 20.81 18.85 12.28
C ASP A 373 19.88 18.73 13.51
N TYR A 374 18.65 18.25 13.34
CA TYR A 374 17.62 18.18 14.39
C TYR A 374 17.32 16.74 14.86
N GLY A 375 18.25 15.80 14.64
CA GLY A 375 18.14 14.43 15.15
C GLY A 375 18.16 14.34 16.68
N LEU A 376 17.85 13.15 17.19
CA LEU A 376 17.98 12.84 18.62
C LEU A 376 19.45 12.74 19.03
N VAL A 377 19.73 13.21 20.24
CA VAL A 377 21.03 13.02 20.90
C VAL A 377 20.80 12.18 22.16
N VAL A 378 21.50 11.04 22.24
CA VAL A 378 21.43 10.11 23.37
C VAL A 378 22.75 10.15 24.14
N GLU A 379 22.67 10.51 25.41
CA GLU A 379 23.79 10.51 26.36
C GLU A 379 23.52 9.42 27.41
N THR A 380 24.42 8.46 27.56
CA THR A 380 24.24 7.36 28.50
C THR A 380 25.57 6.73 28.87
N ALA A 381 25.65 6.11 30.03
CA ALA A 381 26.74 5.24 30.44
C ALA A 381 26.23 4.22 31.46
N PRO A 382 26.84 3.02 31.54
CA PRO A 382 26.50 2.04 32.56
C PRO A 382 26.54 2.66 33.98
N GLY A 383 25.44 2.54 34.71
CA GLY A 383 25.23 3.08 36.06
C GLY A 383 24.94 4.58 36.13
N SER A 384 24.86 5.30 35.01
CA SER A 384 24.69 6.76 34.96
C SER A 384 23.36 7.21 34.35
N GLY A 385 22.43 6.29 34.13
CA GLY A 385 21.15 6.60 33.50
C GLY A 385 21.23 6.87 31.99
N THR A 386 20.16 7.43 31.46
CA THR A 386 20.04 7.79 30.04
C THR A 386 19.38 9.15 29.92
N LYS A 387 19.96 10.03 29.10
CA LYS A 387 19.38 11.30 28.72
C LYS A 387 19.21 11.34 27.20
N VAL A 388 17.98 11.52 26.76
CA VAL A 388 17.66 11.72 25.35
C VAL A 388 17.22 13.16 25.17
N SER A 389 17.83 13.87 24.23
CA SER A 389 17.50 15.26 23.91
C SER A 389 17.15 15.44 22.44
N MET A 390 16.24 16.37 22.18
CA MET A 390 15.85 16.79 20.84
C MET A 390 15.83 18.32 20.78
N ARG A 391 16.19 18.85 19.61
CA ARG A 391 16.04 20.26 19.29
C ARG A 391 14.88 20.40 18.32
N VAL A 392 14.01 21.38 18.55
CA VAL A 392 12.88 21.68 17.67
C VAL A 392 12.90 23.18 17.37
N PRO A 393 12.93 23.60 16.10
CA PRO A 393 12.90 25.02 15.77
C PRO A 393 11.52 25.58 16.14
N LYS A 394 11.48 26.77 16.77
CA LYS A 394 10.20 27.40 17.15
C LYS A 394 9.31 27.74 15.95
N PHE A 395 9.90 27.85 14.76
CA PHE A 395 9.19 28.06 13.51
C PHE A 395 9.88 27.35 12.35
N ARG A 396 9.10 26.60 11.55
CA ARG A 396 9.53 25.98 10.30
C ARG A 396 8.40 26.09 9.26
N PRO A 397 8.65 26.66 8.07
CA PRO A 397 7.65 26.68 7.00
C PRO A 397 7.21 25.26 6.63
N GLY A 398 5.90 25.03 6.52
CA GLY A 398 5.33 23.72 6.19
C GLY A 398 5.10 22.79 7.38
N VAL A 399 5.49 23.19 8.59
CA VAL A 399 5.23 22.44 9.84
C VAL A 399 4.20 23.22 10.67
N ALA A 400 2.96 22.74 10.68
CA ALA A 400 1.83 23.34 11.39
C ALA A 400 0.82 22.25 11.80
N VAL A 401 -0.01 22.54 12.81
CA VAL A 401 -1.06 21.64 13.32
C VAL A 401 -2.30 21.61 12.41
#